data_AF-A4IKK0-F1
#
_entry.id   AF-A4IKK0-F1
#
_cell.length_a   1.000
_cell.length_b   1.000
_cell.length_c   1.000
_cell.angle_alpha   90.00
_cell.angle_beta   90.00
_cell.angle_gamma   90.00
#
_symmetry.space_group_name_H-M   'P 1'
#
loop_
_entity.id
_entity.type
_entity.pdbx_description
1 polymer ?
#
loop_
_entity_poly.entity_id
_entity_poly.type
_entity_poly.pdbx_seq_one_letter_code
_entity_poly.pdbx_strand_id
1 'polypeptide(L)'
;MIKQMVGQRGRENRRSMEQIWVDEREETLFLWHEMERCQEITRQLEELEREAPTIALREEVRQMKQQVEAIRRVFERQMSSSA
;
A
#
# COMPACT_ATOMS: atom_id res chain seq x y z
N MET A 1 -47.21 2.34 -6.38
CA MET A 1 -46.22 1.86 -5.40
C MET A 1 -45.00 1.18 -6.05
N ILE A 2 -45.18 0.27 -7.02
CA ILE A 2 -44.08 -0.49 -7.67
C ILE A 2 -43.03 0.42 -8.38
N LYS A 3 -43.45 1.47 -9.09
CA LYS A 3 -42.53 2.43 -9.76
C LYS A 3 -41.60 3.17 -8.79
N GLN A 4 -42.04 3.45 -7.56
CA GLN A 4 -41.21 4.12 -6.54
C GLN A 4 -40.14 3.16 -5.96
N MET A 5 -40.47 1.88 -5.80
CA MET A 5 -39.55 0.86 -5.28
C MET A 5 -38.43 0.53 -6.27
N VAL A 6 -38.71 0.49 -7.57
CA VAL A 6 -37.69 0.28 -8.63
C VAL A 6 -36.72 1.47 -8.70
N GLY A 7 -37.23 2.71 -8.53
CA GLY A 7 -36.40 3.92 -8.49
C GLY A 7 -35.55 4.04 -7.22
N GLN A 8 -36.01 3.49 -6.08
CA GLN A 8 -35.20 3.41 -4.86
C GLN A 8 -34.08 2.37 -4.99
N ARG A 9 -34.38 1.18 -5.52
CA ARG A 9 -33.41 0.10 -5.70
C ARG A 9 -32.29 0.45 -6.70
N GLY A 10 -32.61 1.19 -7.76
CA GLY A 10 -31.61 1.69 -8.71
C GLY A 10 -30.68 2.77 -8.12
N ARG A 11 -31.19 3.60 -7.20
CA ARG A 11 -30.37 4.60 -6.48
C ARG A 11 -29.49 3.96 -5.42
N GLU A 12 -29.99 2.94 -4.75
CA GLU A 12 -29.24 2.17 -3.74
C GLU A 12 -28.10 1.37 -4.36
N ASN A 13 -28.34 0.68 -5.48
CA ASN A 13 -27.27 0.01 -6.23
C ASN A 13 -26.20 1.00 -6.72
N ARG A 14 -26.59 2.20 -7.18
CA ARG A 14 -25.62 3.22 -7.60
C ARG A 14 -24.76 3.69 -6.42
N ARG A 15 -25.35 3.99 -5.27
CA ARG A 15 -24.58 4.37 -4.07
C ARG A 15 -23.68 3.25 -3.57
N SER A 16 -24.15 2.00 -3.61
CA SER A 16 -23.34 0.84 -3.22
C SER A 16 -22.13 0.67 -4.15
N MET A 17 -22.31 0.85 -5.46
CA MET A 17 -21.19 0.85 -6.39
C MET A 17 -20.24 2.02 -6.13
N GLU A 18 -20.76 3.25 -6.00
CA GLU A 18 -19.95 4.44 -5.70
C GLU A 18 -19.11 4.25 -4.43
N GLN A 19 -19.66 3.63 -3.37
CA GLN A 19 -18.90 3.32 -2.16
C GLN A 19 -17.78 2.31 -2.41
N ILE A 20 -18.05 1.22 -3.13
CA ILE A 20 -17.04 0.21 -3.49
C ILE A 20 -15.89 0.84 -4.28
N TRP A 21 -16.20 1.69 -5.26
CA TRP A 21 -15.19 2.41 -6.06
C TRP A 21 -14.35 3.38 -5.21
N VAL A 22 -14.94 4.00 -4.18
CA VAL A 22 -14.21 4.86 -3.24
C VAL A 22 -13.27 4.03 -2.39
N ASP A 23 -13.74 2.92 -1.84
CA ASP A 23 -12.96 2.02 -0.98
C ASP A 23 -11.75 1.43 -1.74
N GLU A 24 -11.96 0.95 -2.97
CA GLU A 24 -10.89 0.42 -3.83
C GLU A 24 -9.83 1.50 -4.18
N ARG A 25 -10.28 2.73 -4.40
CA ARG A 25 -9.38 3.86 -4.69
C ARG A 25 -8.58 4.28 -3.46
N GLU A 26 -9.20 4.29 -2.28
CA GLU A 26 -8.53 4.59 -1.02
C GLU A 26 -7.47 3.52 -0.69
N GLU A 27 -7.79 2.24 -0.89
CA GLU A 27 -6.84 1.14 -0.72
C GLU A 27 -5.65 1.26 -1.68
N THR A 28 -5.91 1.55 -2.95
CA THR A 28 -4.84 1.75 -3.95
C THR A 28 -3.91 2.91 -3.58
N LEU A 29 -4.49 4.04 -3.14
CA LEU A 29 -3.71 5.21 -2.72
C LEU A 29 -2.88 4.92 -1.46
N PHE A 30 -3.45 4.18 -0.51
CA PHE A 30 -2.73 3.73 0.68
C PHE A 30 -1.52 2.87 0.30
N LEU A 31 -1.72 1.83 -0.54
CA LEU A 31 -0.63 0.96 -0.98
C LEU A 31 0.47 1.72 -1.71
N TRP A 32 0.10 2.71 -2.53
CA TRP A 32 1.05 3.57 -3.21
C TRP A 32 1.91 4.38 -2.23
N HIS A 33 1.29 5.03 -1.24
CA HIS A 33 2.01 5.76 -0.20
C HIS A 33 2.92 4.85 0.63
N GLU A 34 2.48 3.63 0.97
CA GLU A 34 3.31 2.68 1.71
C GLU A 34 4.53 2.21 0.88
N MET A 35 4.38 2.10 -0.44
CA MET A 35 5.52 1.83 -1.33
C MET A 35 6.53 2.98 -1.36
N GLU A 36 6.08 4.23 -1.44
CA GLU A 36 6.96 5.41 -1.34
C GLU A 36 7.70 5.43 0.00
N ARG A 37 7.00 5.14 1.10
CA ARG A 37 7.60 5.05 2.43
C ARG A 37 8.68 3.97 2.51
N CYS A 38 8.43 2.79 1.93
CA CYS A 38 9.44 1.73 1.88
C CYS A 38 10.69 2.17 1.11
N GLN A 39 10.52 2.89 0.00
CA GLN A 39 11.65 3.41 -0.79
C GLN A 39 12.46 4.44 0.00
N GLU A 40 11.80 5.37 0.70
CA GLU A 40 12.48 6.37 1.52
C GLU A 40 13.23 5.74 2.70
N ILE A 41 12.63 4.76 3.40
CA ILE A 41 13.30 4.02 4.47
C ILE A 41 14.53 3.28 3.91
N THR A 42 14.42 2.67 2.73
CA THR A 42 15.55 1.98 2.09
C THR A 42 16.70 2.95 1.79
N ARG A 43 16.40 4.17 1.32
CA ARG A 43 17.39 5.23 1.10
C ARG A 43 18.09 5.65 2.40
N GLN A 44 17.32 5.83 3.48
CA GLN A 44 17.88 6.16 4.80
C GLN A 44 18.77 5.03 5.34
N LEU A 45 18.36 3.77 5.17
CA LEU A 45 19.19 2.63 5.56
C LEU A 45 20.45 2.49 4.70
N GLU A 46 20.42 2.89 3.43
CA GLU A 46 21.64 2.95 2.61
C GLU A 46 22.66 3.97 3.13
N GLU A 47 22.20 5.13 3.60
CA GLU A 47 23.04 6.13 4.24
C GLU A 47 23.63 5.58 5.55
N LEU A 48 22.79 4.99 6.40
CA LEU A 48 23.24 4.36 7.65
C LEU A 48 24.23 3.21 7.43
N GLU A 49 24.04 2.39 6.38
CA GLU A 49 24.96 1.30 6.05
C GLU A 49 26.36 1.84 5.68
N ARG A 50 26.40 2.97 4.96
CA ARG A 50 27.65 3.64 4.56
C ARG A 50 28.37 4.25 5.75
N GLU A 51 27.63 4.86 6.66
CA GLU A 51 28.16 5.54 7.85
C GLU A 51 28.48 4.58 9.01
N ALA A 52 27.96 3.35 8.97
CA ALA A 52 28.17 2.36 10.02
C ALA A 52 29.66 2.10 10.29
N PRO A 53 30.14 2.34 11.54
CA PRO A 53 31.56 2.29 11.89
C PRO A 53 32.10 0.87 12.05
N THR A 54 31.22 -0.14 12.15
CA THR A 54 31.60 -1.54 12.32
C THR A 54 30.91 -2.43 11.31
N ILE A 55 31.53 -3.57 11.03
CA ILE A 55 30.96 -4.61 10.16
C ILE A 55 29.66 -5.16 10.75
N ALA A 56 29.60 -5.33 12.08
CA ALA A 56 28.40 -5.84 12.76
C ALA A 56 27.20 -4.91 12.55
N LEU A 57 27.36 -3.60 12.76
CA LEU A 57 26.31 -2.62 12.53
C LEU A 57 25.92 -2.54 11.05
N ARG A 58 26.90 -2.63 10.14
CA ARG A 58 26.63 -2.66 8.71
C ARG A 58 25.77 -3.86 8.31
N GLU A 59 26.03 -5.02 8.91
CA GLU A 59 25.27 -6.23 8.64
C GLU A 59 23.85 -6.16 9.23
N GLU A 60 23.68 -5.57 10.41
CA GLU A 60 22.37 -5.30 10.98
C GLU A 60 21.53 -4.39 10.07
N VAL A 61 22.12 -3.29 9.57
CA VAL A 61 21.45 -2.38 8.63
C VAL A 61 21.09 -3.09 7.32
N ARG A 62 21.94 -4.00 6.81
CA ARG A 62 21.60 -4.84 5.64
C ARG A 62 20.41 -5.74 5.89
N GLN A 63 20.32 -6.35 7.07
CA GLN A 63 19.17 -7.18 7.42
C GLN A 63 17.89 -6.34 7.49
N MET A 64 17.95 -5.13 8.06
CA MET A 64 16.81 -4.20 8.07
C MET A 64 16.38 -3.83 6.65
N LYS A 65 17.32 -3.57 5.73
CA LYS A 65 17.00 -3.31 4.31
C LYS A 65 16.27 -4.48 3.66
N GLN A 66 16.73 -5.71 3.91
CA GLN A 66 16.08 -6.91 3.39
C GLN A 66 14.66 -7.08 3.93
N GLN A 67 14.42 -6.73 5.20
CA GLN A 67 13.08 -6.75 5.80
C GLN A 67 12.14 -5.72 5.15
N VAL A 68 12.61 -4.48 4.94
CA VAL A 68 11.83 -3.43 4.26
C VAL A 68 11.48 -3.86 2.83
N GLU A 69 12.43 -4.44 2.11
CA GLU A 69 12.20 -4.96 0.76
C GLU A 69 11.19 -6.12 0.76
N ALA A 70 11.23 -7.00 1.75
CA ALA A 70 10.23 -8.06 1.90
C ALA A 70 8.82 -7.51 2.13
N ILE A 71 8.68 -6.44 2.93
CA ILE A 71 7.41 -5.73 3.15
C ILE A 71 6.94 -5.08 1.84
N ARG A 72 7.81 -4.38 1.13
CA ARG A 72 7.50 -3.74 -0.16
C ARG A 72 6.91 -4.74 -1.16
N ARG A 73 7.48 -5.94 -1.24
CA ARG A 73 6.98 -7.04 -2.09
C ARG A 73 5.61 -7.58 -1.68
N VAL A 74 5.19 -7.41 -0.43
CA VAL A 74 3.81 -7.71 -0.02
C VAL A 74 2.86 -6.67 -0.60
N PHE A 75 3.20 -5.38 -0.49
CA PHE A 75 2.38 -4.30 -1.06
C PHE A 75 2.30 -4.37 -2.60
N GLU A 76 3.40 -4.68 -3.29
CA GLU A 76 3.41 -4.89 -4.75
C GLU A 76 2.45 -6.02 -5.17
N ARG A 77 2.41 -7.12 -4.41
CA ARG A 77 1.48 -8.23 -4.66
C ARG A 77 0.03 -7.84 -4.41
N GLN A 78 -0.25 -7.03 -3.38
CA GLN A 78 -1.59 -6.51 -3.13
C GLN A 78 -2.05 -5.60 -4.28
N MET A 79 -1.20 -4.67 -4.72
CA MET A 79 -1.50 -3.81 -5.87
C MET A 79 -1.71 -4.59 -7.18
N SER A 80 -0.97 -5.68 -7.39
CA SER A 80 -1.12 -6.52 -8.58
C SER A 80 -2.37 -7.41 -8.53
N SER A 81 -2.91 -7.66 -7.34
CA SER A 81 -4.14 -8.45 -7.14
C SER A 81 -5.41 -7.60 -7.17
N SER A 82 -5.28 -6.29 -6.99
CA SER A 82 -6.37 -5.31 -7.06
C SER A 82 -6.54 -4.67 -8.45
N ALA A 83 -5.66 -4.99 -9.41
CA ALA A 83 -5.67 -4.52 -10.79
C ALA A 83 -6.29 -5.56 -11.75
#